data_AF-A0A4P7IGF2-F1
#
_entry.id   AF-A0A4P7IGF2-F1
#
_cell.length_a   1.000
_cell.length_b   1.000
_cell.length_c   1.000
_cell.angle_alpha   90.00
_cell.angle_beta   90.00
_cell.angle_gamma   90.00
#
_symmetry.space_group_name_H-M   'P 1'
#
loop_
_entity.id
_entity.type
_entity.pdbx_description
1 polymer ?
#
loop_
_entity_poly.entity_id
_entity_poly.type
_entity_poly.pdbx_seq_one_letter_code
_entity_poly.pdbx_strand_id
1 'polypeptide(L)'
;MTDDRLIAERAKRVVALVEDNVRTELQVTNGGFDLGLSDETIERLMQGVTSGLLYAFAVDWSPDWVRAGDVHHWEEAGRYFARCGVCLADSPPSPDQETADAWAHKHGNSR
;
A
#
# COMPACT_ATOMS: atom_id res chain seq x y z
N MET A 1 -26.12 11.87 15.07
CA MET A 1 -26.29 10.70 14.18
C MET A 1 -26.06 11.12 12.72
N THR A 2 -24.87 11.66 12.42
CA THR A 2 -24.65 12.43 11.17
C THR A 2 -23.23 12.32 10.62
N ASP A 3 -22.21 12.13 11.47
CA ASP A 3 -20.81 12.15 11.03
C ASP A 3 -20.37 10.83 10.37
N ASP A 4 -20.59 9.69 11.05
CA ASP A 4 -20.17 8.37 10.55
C ASP A 4 -20.77 8.01 9.19
N ARG A 5 -22.02 8.42 8.95
CA ARG A 5 -22.69 8.22 7.65
C ARG A 5 -22.03 9.06 6.56
N LEU A 6 -21.69 10.32 6.83
CA LEU A 6 -21.02 11.19 5.87
C LEU A 6 -19.59 10.71 5.57
N ILE A 7 -18.89 10.22 6.59
CA ILE A 7 -17.57 9.57 6.44
C ILE A 7 -17.68 8.33 5.55
N ALA A 8 -18.66 7.46 5.80
CA ALA A 8 -18.87 6.26 4.99
C ALA A 8 -19.23 6.57 3.53
N GLU A 9 -20.09 7.56 3.29
CA GLU A 9 -20.43 8.00 1.92
C GLU A 9 -19.23 8.61 1.20
N ARG A 10 -18.40 9.40 1.90
CA ARG A 10 -17.15 9.91 1.35
C ARG A 10 -16.20 8.76 0.99
N ALA A 11 -16.05 7.76 1.85
CA ALA A 11 -15.19 6.61 1.61
C ALA A 11 -15.60 5.84 0.34
N LYS A 12 -16.89 5.54 0.18
CA LYS A 12 -17.41 4.91 -1.05
C LYS A 12 -17.10 5.71 -2.31
N ARG A 13 -17.29 7.03 -2.26
CA ARG A 13 -16.98 7.92 -3.39
C ARG A 13 -15.49 7.94 -3.71
N VAL A 14 -14.62 7.92 -2.70
CA VAL A 14 -13.16 7.85 -2.90
C VAL A 14 -12.79 6.56 -3.61
N VAL A 15 -13.33 5.41 -3.19
CA VAL A 15 -13.09 4.12 -3.86
C VAL A 15 -13.49 4.19 -5.33
N ALA A 16 -14.71 4.62 -5.63
CA ALA A 16 -15.19 4.72 -7.01
C ALA A 16 -14.32 5.65 -7.89
N LEU A 17 -13.84 6.76 -7.33
CA LEU A 17 -12.93 7.66 -8.04
C LEU A 17 -11.55 7.05 -8.28
N VAL A 18 -11.03 6.25 -7.35
CA VAL A 18 -9.75 5.55 -7.54
C VAL A 18 -9.90 4.47 -8.62
N GLU A 19 -10.96 3.66 -8.55
CA GLU A 19 -11.24 2.62 -9.56
C GLU A 19 -11.34 3.23 -10.97
N ASP A 20 -12.07 4.34 -11.12
CA ASP A 20 -12.24 5.03 -12.40
C ASP A 20 -10.92 5.59 -12.96
N ASN A 21 -10.10 6.22 -12.10
CA ASN A 21 -8.78 6.70 -12.50
C ASN A 21 -7.85 5.54 -12.91
N VAL A 22 -7.79 4.47 -12.11
CA VAL A 22 -6.96 3.29 -12.42
C VAL A 22 -7.40 2.66 -13.75
N ARG A 23 -8.70 2.50 -13.99
CA ARG A 23 -9.23 2.02 -15.29
C ARG A 23 -8.77 2.92 -16.42
N THR A 24 -8.93 4.23 -16.28
CA THR A 24 -8.59 5.21 -17.32
C THR A 24 -7.11 5.13 -17.68
N GLU A 25 -6.22 5.11 -16.67
CA GLU A 25 -4.78 5.01 -16.90
C GLU A 25 -4.38 3.67 -17.55
N LEU A 26 -5.01 2.56 -17.17
CA LEU A 26 -4.80 1.26 -17.81
C LEU A 26 -5.22 1.28 -19.29
N GLN A 27 -6.36 1.91 -19.62
CA GLN A 27 -6.83 2.03 -21.00
C GLN A 27 -5.91 2.92 -21.84
N VAL A 28 -5.50 4.08 -21.30
CA VAL A 28 -4.57 4.99 -21.96
C VAL A 28 -3.23 4.30 -22.21
N THR A 29 -2.69 3.60 -21.21
CA THR A 29 -1.43 2.87 -21.33
C THR A 29 -1.54 1.71 -22.33
N ASN A 30 -2.64 0.94 -22.27
CA ASN A 30 -2.89 -0.16 -23.21
C ASN A 30 -2.91 0.34 -24.66
N GLY A 31 -3.62 1.45 -24.94
CA GLY A 31 -3.68 2.04 -26.27
C GLY A 31 -2.37 2.72 -26.69
N GLY A 32 -1.68 3.38 -25.76
CA GLY A 32 -0.43 4.10 -26.03
C GLY A 32 0.76 3.19 -26.33
N PHE A 33 0.78 1.99 -25.75
CA PHE A 33 1.86 1.01 -25.90
C PHE A 33 1.45 -0.25 -26.66
N ASP A 34 0.21 -0.32 -27.16
CA ASP A 34 -0.34 -1.48 -27.87
C ASP A 34 -0.14 -2.80 -27.10
N LEU A 35 -0.52 -2.81 -25.82
CA LEU A 35 -0.30 -3.96 -24.93
C LEU A 35 -1.26 -5.13 -25.21
N GLY A 36 -2.26 -4.93 -26.07
CA GLY A 36 -3.23 -5.97 -26.44
C GLY A 36 -4.12 -6.44 -25.30
N LEU A 37 -4.28 -5.64 -24.23
CA LEU A 37 -5.15 -5.98 -23.11
C LEU A 37 -6.62 -5.85 -23.52
N SER A 38 -7.41 -6.86 -23.21
CA SER A 38 -8.87 -6.81 -23.34
C SER A 38 -9.50 -5.97 -22.22
N ASP A 39 -10.70 -5.46 -22.46
CA ASP A 39 -11.48 -4.74 -21.44
C ASP A 39 -11.68 -5.57 -20.17
N GLU A 40 -11.94 -6.87 -20.31
CA GLU A 40 -12.06 -7.80 -19.17
C GLU A 40 -10.76 -7.89 -18.37
N THR A 41 -9.60 -7.91 -19.04
CA THR A 41 -8.29 -7.89 -18.38
C THR A 41 -8.06 -6.57 -17.66
N ILE A 42 -8.43 -5.46 -18.28
CA ILE A 42 -8.34 -4.12 -17.66
C ILE A 42 -9.22 -4.03 -16.41
N GLU A 43 -10.45 -4.54 -16.43
CA GLU A 43 -11.31 -4.57 -15.24
C GLU A 43 -10.70 -5.39 -14.10
N ARG A 44 -10.15 -6.57 -14.42
CA ARG A 44 -9.46 -7.40 -13.41
C ARG A 44 -8.23 -6.71 -12.82
N LEU A 45 -7.43 -6.06 -13.66
CA LEU A 45 -6.25 -5.30 -13.22
C LEU A 45 -6.66 -4.11 -12.36
N MET A 46 -7.70 -3.37 -12.77
CA MET A 46 -8.24 -2.26 -11.99
C MET A 46 -8.67 -2.71 -10.60
N GLN A 47 -9.41 -3.82 -10.51
CA GLN A 47 -9.83 -4.38 -9.21
C GLN A 47 -8.63 -4.78 -8.35
N GLY A 48 -7.65 -5.48 -8.92
CA GLY A 48 -6.45 -5.92 -8.20
C GLY A 48 -5.60 -4.76 -7.70
N VAL A 49 -5.30 -3.79 -8.57
CA VAL A 49 -4.50 -2.59 -8.23
C VAL A 49 -5.23 -1.73 -7.21
N THR A 50 -6.52 -1.47 -7.41
CA THR A 50 -7.29 -0.63 -6.47
C THR A 50 -7.42 -1.31 -5.10
N SER A 51 -7.65 -2.62 -5.07
CA SER A 51 -7.68 -3.38 -3.81
C SER A 51 -6.34 -3.29 -3.07
N GLY A 52 -5.22 -3.48 -3.77
CA GLY A 52 -3.88 -3.35 -3.17
C GLY A 52 -3.59 -1.94 -2.66
N LEU A 53 -3.96 -0.90 -3.41
CA LEU A 53 -3.79 0.49 -3.00
C LEU A 53 -4.63 0.85 -1.77
N LEU A 54 -5.93 0.53 -1.80
CA LEU A 54 -6.84 0.82 -0.70
C LEU A 54 -6.45 0.04 0.55
N TYR A 55 -6.04 -1.22 0.36
CA TYR A 55 -5.50 -2.03 1.43
C TYR A 55 -4.29 -1.35 2.06
N ALA A 56 -3.30 -0.96 1.25
CA ALA A 56 -2.09 -0.29 1.71
C ALA A 56 -2.44 0.98 2.52
N PHE A 57 -3.42 1.79 2.11
CA PHE A 57 -3.85 2.93 2.94
C PHE A 57 -4.58 2.52 4.22
N ALA A 58 -5.35 1.43 4.22
CA ALA A 58 -6.05 0.95 5.40
C ALA A 58 -5.10 0.41 6.49
N VAL A 59 -3.91 -0.02 6.09
CA VAL A 59 -2.87 -0.57 6.98
C VAL A 59 -1.64 0.34 7.09
N ASP A 60 -1.75 1.60 6.68
CA ASP A 60 -0.63 2.57 6.64
C ASP A 60 0.65 1.99 5.99
N TRP A 61 0.44 1.25 4.90
CA TRP A 61 1.44 0.59 4.07
C TRP A 61 2.25 -0.51 4.79
N SER A 62 1.71 -1.04 5.87
CA SER A 62 2.19 -2.25 6.54
C SER A 62 1.54 -3.49 5.90
N PRO A 63 2.25 -4.32 5.10
CA PRO A 63 1.66 -5.46 4.38
C PRO A 63 0.88 -6.41 5.30
N ASP A 64 -0.01 -7.23 4.72
CA ASP A 64 -1.05 -8.00 5.42
C ASP A 64 -0.58 -9.02 6.45
N TRP A 65 0.71 -9.34 6.44
CA TRP A 65 1.34 -10.17 7.45
C TRP A 65 1.85 -9.39 8.68
N VAL A 66 1.78 -8.06 8.66
CA VAL A 66 2.22 -7.19 9.76
C VAL A 66 1.02 -6.81 10.61
N ARG A 67 1.00 -7.25 11.87
CA ARG A 67 -0.11 -6.93 12.78
C ARG A 67 -0.07 -5.45 13.15
N ALA A 68 -1.21 -4.91 13.58
CA ALA A 68 -1.25 -3.55 14.13
C ALA A 68 -0.26 -3.40 15.29
N GLY A 69 0.70 -2.48 15.15
CA GLY A 69 1.79 -2.27 16.10
C GLY A 69 3.11 -2.97 15.73
N ASP A 70 3.08 -3.93 14.80
CA ASP A 70 4.28 -4.55 14.24
C ASP A 70 4.82 -3.69 13.09
N VAL A 71 6.11 -3.86 12.82
CA VAL A 71 6.79 -3.19 11.70
C VAL A 71 6.87 -4.12 10.50
N HIS A 72 6.75 -3.58 9.29
CA HIS A 72 7.12 -4.33 8.11
C HIS A 72 8.62 -4.61 8.13
N HIS A 73 9.00 -5.89 8.21
CA HIS A 73 10.38 -6.34 8.09
C HIS A 73 10.53 -7.43 7.04
N TRP A 74 11.76 -7.61 6.55
CA TRP A 74 12.14 -8.70 5.66
C TRP A 74 13.60 -9.08 5.85
N GLU A 75 13.98 -10.26 5.38
CA GLU A 75 15.36 -10.73 5.33
C GLU A 75 15.83 -10.78 3.87
N GLU A 76 17.01 -10.21 3.60
CA GLU A 76 17.69 -10.31 2.30
C GLU A 76 19.19 -10.58 2.54
N ALA A 77 19.73 -11.60 1.87
CA ALA A 77 21.14 -11.99 1.95
C ALA A 77 21.67 -12.18 3.39
N GLY A 78 20.85 -12.73 4.29
CA GLY A 78 21.22 -12.96 5.70
C GLY A 78 21.28 -11.69 6.54
N ARG A 79 20.63 -10.61 6.10
CA ARG A 79 20.50 -9.34 6.81
C ARG A 79 19.02 -8.99 6.96
N TYR A 80 18.69 -8.35 8.07
CA TYR A 80 17.33 -7.97 8.39
C TYR A 80 17.11 -6.48 8.12
N PHE A 81 15.92 -6.16 7.64
CA PHE A 81 15.50 -4.81 7.32
C PHE A 81 14.11 -4.57 7.87
N ALA A 82 13.80 -3.32 8.22
CA ALA A 82 12.45 -2.91 8.58
C ALA A 82 12.12 -1.55 7.96
N ARG A 83 10.85 -1.32 7.65
CA ARG A 83 10.36 -0.06 7.07
C ARG A 83 9.65 0.78 8.11
N CYS A 84 10.01 2.04 8.21
CA CYS A 84 9.30 2.99 9.05
C CYS A 84 7.86 3.18 8.57
N GLY A 85 6.88 2.86 9.41
CA GLY A 85 5.45 3.02 9.09
C GLY A 85 4.98 4.49 8.95
N VAL A 86 5.80 5.48 9.30
CA VAL A 86 5.44 6.91 9.19
C VAL A 86 5.91 7.53 7.88
N CYS A 87 7.17 7.27 7.49
CA CYS A 87 7.80 7.94 6.35
C CYS A 87 8.29 7.00 5.25
N LEU A 88 8.05 5.69 5.41
CA LEU A 88 8.44 4.63 4.48
C LEU A 88 9.95 4.50 4.24
N ALA A 89 10.77 5.12 5.08
CA ALA A 89 12.22 4.92 5.04
C ALA A 89 12.57 3.50 5.51
N ASP A 90 13.46 2.85 4.77
CA ASP A 90 13.98 1.53 5.12
C ASP A 90 15.17 1.63 6.08
N SER A 91 15.28 0.68 6.99
CA SER A 91 16.39 0.60 7.93
C SER A 91 17.69 0.26 7.21
N PRO A 92 18.85 0.65 7.76
CA PRO A 92 20.11 0.01 7.40
C PRO A 92 20.05 -1.52 7.63
N PRO A 93 20.89 -2.30 6.92
CA PRO A 93 20.95 -3.76 7.08
C PRO A 93 21.43 -4.16 8.47
N SER A 94 20.57 -4.86 9.20
CA SER A 94 20.78 -5.26 10.60
C SER A 94 21.20 -6.73 10.72
N PRO A 95 21.91 -7.09 11.80
CA PRO A 95 22.29 -8.47 12.07
C PRO A 95 21.12 -9.37 12.48
N ASP A 96 20.04 -8.79 13.01
CA ASP A 96 18.83 -9.49 13.47
C ASP A 96 17.58 -8.61 13.28
N GLN A 97 16.41 -9.26 13.32
CA GLN A 97 15.11 -8.63 13.14
C GLN A 97 14.80 -7.58 14.24
N GLU A 98 15.12 -7.89 15.50
CA GLU A 98 14.85 -7.01 16.64
C GLU A 98 15.54 -5.65 16.48
N THR A 99 16.78 -5.64 15.99
CA THR A 99 17.55 -4.42 15.71
C THR A 99 16.91 -3.62 14.58
N ALA A 100 16.41 -4.28 13.52
CA ALA A 100 15.72 -3.61 12.43
C ALA A 100 14.40 -2.99 12.89
N ASP A 101 13.59 -3.74 13.63
CA ASP A 101 12.30 -3.29 14.17
C ASP A 101 12.49 -2.11 15.14
N ALA A 102 13.48 -2.19 16.03
CA ALA A 102 13.82 -1.12 16.96
C ALA A 102 14.22 0.18 16.25
N TRP A 103 14.94 0.09 15.12
CA TRP A 103 15.24 1.25 14.30
C TRP A 103 13.95 1.89 13.76
N ALA A 104 13.03 1.09 13.22
CA ALA A 104 11.84 1.62 12.57
C ALA A 104 10.91 2.33 13.56
N HIS A 105 10.73 1.77 14.76
CA HIS A 105 9.99 2.42 15.83
C HIS A 105 10.65 3.71 16.31
N LYS A 106 11.97 3.68 16.56
CA LYS A 106 12.71 4.88 16.99
C LYS A 106 12.67 5.99 15.93
N HIS A 107 12.82 5.62 14.67
CA HIS A 107 12.76 6.54 13.54
C HIS A 107 11.37 7.18 13.41
N GLY A 108 10.31 6.37 13.51
CA GLY A 108 8.93 6.86 13.47
C GLY A 108 8.61 7.83 14.62
N ASN A 109 8.99 7.49 15.85
CA ASN A 109 8.74 8.33 17.04
C ASN A 109 9.53 9.66 17.05
N SER A 110 10.54 9.80 16.19
CA SER A 110 11.35 11.01 16.10
C SER A 110 10.88 11.96 14.99
N ARG A 111 9.75 11.68 14.35
CA ARG A 111 9.17 12.46 13.24
C ARG A 111 7.83 13.09 13.58
#